data_AF-A0A9X3RN00-F1
#
_entry.id   AF-A0A9X3RN00-F1
#
_cell.length_a   1.000
_cell.length_b   1.000
_cell.length_c   1.000
_cell.angle_alpha   90.00
_cell.angle_beta   90.00
_cell.angle_gamma   90.00
#
_symmetry.space_group_name_H-M   'P 1'
#
loop_
_entity.id
_entity.type
_entity.pdbx_description
1 polymer ?
#
loop_
_entity_poly.entity_id
_entity_poly.type
_entity_poly.pdbx_seq_one_letter_code
_entity_poly.pdbx_strand_id
1 'polypeptide(L)'
;MPVILIPGTREDAYAKWAGLASRLARAGLCAYTFTDNPLVVDGHPVEWAVFSGDIRHSSKTLDSVVDRVLAATGAPAVNLVGYSQGSGPLPHHYIRELGGDRVVEQLIGTGASNHGPRAHSAADRFDVHPEMRHGYSRNAGKTNALAWEQQISGSMLLNELTIGDITRPGVRYTFLGTRHDNAVLPH
;
A
#
# COMPACT_ATOMS: atom_id res chain seq x y z
N MET A 1 -3.95 17.23 12.71
CA MET A 1 -3.05 16.14 12.27
C MET A 1 -3.02 16.12 10.75
N PRO A 2 -1.86 16.16 10.09
CA PRO A 2 -1.77 16.02 8.64
C PRO A 2 -2.26 14.64 8.17
N VAL A 3 -2.81 14.60 6.95
CA VAL A 3 -3.32 13.37 6.33
C VAL A 3 -2.45 13.03 5.12
N ILE A 4 -1.92 11.80 5.07
CA ILE A 4 -1.18 11.30 3.91
C ILE A 4 -2.05 10.28 3.18
N LEU A 5 -2.33 10.57 1.91
CA LEU A 5 -3.13 9.74 1.00
C LEU A 5 -2.21 8.82 0.19
N ILE A 6 -2.46 7.50 0.26
CA ILE A 6 -1.62 6.46 -0.33
C ILE A 6 -2.40 5.73 -1.45
N PRO A 7 -2.07 5.98 -2.73
CA PRO A 7 -2.73 5.33 -3.87
C PRO A 7 -2.60 3.80 -3.88
N GLY A 8 -3.42 3.16 -4.71
CA GLY A 8 -3.34 1.73 -4.99
C GLY A 8 -2.32 1.38 -6.07
N THR A 9 -2.24 0.09 -6.39
CA THR A 9 -1.40 -0.41 -7.48
C THR A 9 -1.83 0.15 -8.83
N ARG A 10 -0.87 0.69 -9.58
CA ARG A 10 -1.07 1.33 -10.90
C ARG A 10 -2.01 2.54 -10.86
N GLU A 11 -1.99 3.29 -9.76
CA GLU A 11 -2.74 4.54 -9.62
C GLU A 11 -1.81 5.69 -9.25
N ASP A 12 -1.77 6.75 -10.06
CA ASP A 12 -1.13 8.00 -9.65
C ASP A 12 -1.98 8.76 -8.62
N ALA A 13 -1.30 9.65 -7.89
CA ALA A 13 -1.90 10.39 -6.80
C ALA A 13 -3.06 11.31 -7.24
N TYR A 14 -2.97 11.93 -8.42
CA TYR A 14 -4.00 12.83 -8.91
C TYR A 14 -5.26 12.05 -9.28
N ALA A 15 -5.09 11.01 -10.11
CA ALA A 15 -6.18 10.15 -10.55
C ALA A 15 -6.95 9.57 -9.35
N LYS A 16 -6.23 9.19 -8.29
CA LYS A 16 -6.88 8.64 -7.10
C LYS A 16 -7.53 9.67 -6.20
N TRP A 17 -6.85 10.79 -5.94
CA TRP A 17 -7.17 11.63 -4.79
C TRP A 17 -7.72 13.01 -5.11
N ALA A 18 -7.75 13.47 -6.37
CA ALA A 18 -8.21 14.83 -6.72
C ALA A 18 -9.57 15.19 -6.08
N GLY A 19 -10.53 14.26 -6.08
CA GLY A 19 -11.83 14.44 -5.45
C GLY A 19 -11.80 14.48 -3.91
N LEU A 20 -11.07 13.56 -3.27
CA LEU A 20 -11.00 13.47 -1.80
C LEU A 20 -10.15 14.61 -1.22
N ALA A 21 -8.99 14.90 -1.82
CA ALA A 21 -8.09 15.96 -1.38
C ALA A 21 -8.82 17.31 -1.30
N SER A 22 -9.63 17.62 -2.31
CA SER A 22 -10.47 18.82 -2.33
C SER A 22 -11.50 18.86 -1.18
N ARG A 23 -12.08 17.70 -0.81
CA ARG A 23 -13.04 17.61 0.31
C ARG A 23 -12.35 17.76 1.66
N LEU A 24 -11.18 17.15 1.83
CA LEU A 24 -10.36 17.27 3.04
C LEU A 24 -9.92 18.72 3.25
N ALA A 25 -9.45 19.39 2.19
CA ALA A 25 -9.07 20.81 2.25
C ALA A 25 -10.24 21.71 2.67
N ARG A 26 -11.45 21.49 2.11
CA ARG A 26 -12.67 22.21 2.54
C ARG A 26 -13.08 21.93 3.98
N ALA A 27 -12.73 20.76 4.51
CA ALA A 27 -12.92 20.40 5.91
C ALA A 27 -11.81 20.95 6.83
N GLY A 28 -10.86 21.75 6.31
CA GLY A 28 -9.76 22.32 7.08
C GLY A 28 -8.59 21.35 7.34
N LEU A 29 -8.50 20.25 6.60
CA LEU A 29 -7.44 19.25 6.75
C LEU A 29 -6.34 19.43 5.69
N CYS A 30 -5.08 19.43 6.12
CA CYS A 30 -3.92 19.41 5.23
C CYS A 30 -3.69 17.98 4.69
N ALA A 31 -3.99 17.78 3.41
CA ALA A 31 -3.77 16.51 2.72
C ALA A 31 -2.46 16.54 1.91
N TYR A 32 -1.68 15.48 2.07
CA TYR A 32 -0.44 15.21 1.35
C TYR A 32 -0.59 13.88 0.62
N THR A 33 0.21 13.67 -0.42
CA THR A 33 0.24 12.42 -1.17
C THR A 33 1.57 12.31 -1.90
N PHE A 34 1.86 11.15 -2.47
CA PHE A 34 3.09 10.89 -3.17
C PHE A 34 2.84 9.88 -4.30
N THR A 35 3.82 9.79 -5.18
CA THR A 35 3.83 8.88 -6.31
C THR A 35 5.24 8.33 -6.43
N ASP A 36 5.36 7.01 -6.53
CA ASP A 36 6.63 6.32 -6.47
C ASP A 36 6.56 4.97 -7.21
N ASN A 37 7.72 4.41 -7.52
CA ASN A 37 7.88 3.02 -7.92
C ASN A 37 7.06 2.63 -9.17
N PRO A 38 7.28 3.33 -10.31
CA PRO A 38 6.53 3.13 -11.54
C PRO A 38 6.81 1.78 -12.19
N LEU A 39 5.81 1.24 -12.87
CA LEU A 39 5.98 0.16 -13.84
C LEU A 39 7.01 0.59 -14.89
N VAL A 40 7.83 -0.35 -15.38
CA VAL A 40 8.79 -0.11 -16.45
C VAL A 40 8.41 -0.92 -17.67
N VAL A 41 8.23 -0.26 -18.81
CA VAL A 41 7.92 -0.87 -20.12
C VAL A 41 8.96 -0.39 -21.11
N ASP A 42 9.60 -1.32 -21.82
CA ASP A 42 10.68 -1.04 -22.78
C ASP A 42 11.81 -0.15 -22.22
N GLY A 43 12.11 -0.31 -20.92
CA GLY A 43 13.14 0.47 -20.23
C GLY A 43 12.69 1.85 -19.74
N HIS A 44 11.44 2.23 -19.97
CA HIS A 44 10.89 3.53 -19.60
C HIS A 44 9.85 3.43 -18.48
N PRO A 45 9.89 4.32 -17.48
CA PRO A 45 8.88 4.36 -16.42
C PRO A 45 7.53 4.83 -16.99
N VAL A 46 6.46 4.18 -16.55
CA VAL A 46 5.08 4.53 -16.91
C VAL A 46 4.49 5.35 -15.75
N GLU A 47 4.43 6.67 -15.94
CA GLU A 47 4.10 7.64 -14.88
C GLU A 47 2.74 7.42 -14.21
N TRP A 48 1.74 6.97 -14.96
CA TRP A 48 0.40 6.69 -14.40
C TRP A 48 0.32 5.31 -13.71
N ALA A 49 1.26 4.40 -13.98
CA ALA A 49 1.25 3.03 -13.47
C ALA A 49 2.23 2.87 -12.30
N VAL A 50 2.08 3.72 -11.29
CA VAL A 50 2.92 3.77 -10.09
C VAL A 50 2.52 2.76 -9.02
N PHE A 51 3.33 2.62 -7.97
CA PHE A 51 3.17 1.58 -6.95
C PHE A 51 3.16 0.16 -7.53
N SER A 52 3.96 -0.06 -8.57
CA SER A 52 4.05 -1.35 -9.28
C SER A 52 5.23 -2.20 -8.80
N GLY A 53 6.34 -1.59 -8.40
CA GLY A 53 7.53 -2.33 -8.00
C GLY A 53 7.45 -2.92 -6.59
N ASP A 54 8.62 -3.16 -5.97
CA ASP A 54 8.68 -3.73 -4.63
C ASP A 54 8.00 -2.83 -3.59
N ILE A 55 6.98 -3.34 -2.91
CA ILE A 55 6.21 -2.61 -1.89
C ILE A 55 7.10 -2.16 -0.73
N ARG A 56 8.18 -2.89 -0.42
CA ARG A 56 9.15 -2.45 0.59
C ARG A 56 9.85 -1.16 0.17
N HIS A 57 10.14 -0.99 -1.11
CA HIS A 57 10.65 0.27 -1.64
C HIS A 57 9.64 1.39 -1.40
N SER A 58 8.39 1.18 -1.84
CA SER A 58 7.32 2.19 -1.67
C SER A 58 7.09 2.56 -0.19
N SER A 59 7.30 1.61 0.74
CA SER A 59 7.21 1.88 2.19
C SER A 59 8.33 2.78 2.72
N LYS A 60 9.55 2.69 2.16
CA LYS A 60 10.65 3.61 2.48
C LYS A 60 10.40 5.01 1.92
N THR A 61 9.74 5.08 0.77
CA THR A 61 9.27 6.37 0.25
C THR A 61 8.20 6.97 1.15
N LEU A 62 7.26 6.16 1.65
CA LEU A 62 6.30 6.61 2.66
C LEU A 62 6.99 7.15 3.91
N ASP A 63 8.00 6.45 4.44
CA ASP A 63 8.81 6.91 5.59
C ASP A 63 9.38 8.32 5.35
N SER A 64 10.04 8.51 4.21
CA SER A 64 10.58 9.83 3.81
C SER A 64 9.50 10.90 3.57
N VAL A 65 8.28 10.51 3.20
CA VAL A 65 7.15 11.44 3.06
C VAL A 65 6.62 11.83 4.45
N VAL A 66 6.49 10.87 5.37
CA VAL A 66 6.07 11.12 6.75
C VAL A 66 7.04 12.09 7.43
N ASP A 67 8.34 11.84 7.35
CA ASP A 67 9.37 12.71 7.94
C ASP A 67 9.26 14.15 7.42
N ARG A 68 9.12 14.32 6.10
CA ARG A 68 8.97 15.66 5.49
C ARG A 68 7.69 16.35 5.94
N VAL A 69 6.58 15.62 6.06
CA VAL A 69 5.29 16.16 6.50
C VAL A 69 5.35 16.57 7.97
N LEU A 70 5.95 15.74 8.84
CA LEU A 70 6.11 16.06 10.26
C LEU A 70 7.02 17.28 10.44
N ALA A 71 8.15 17.32 9.74
CA ALA A 71 9.08 18.46 9.79
C ALA A 71 8.43 19.76 9.30
N ALA A 72 7.64 19.71 8.21
CA ALA A 72 7.00 20.89 7.64
C ALA A 72 5.82 21.40 8.49
N THR A 73 5.11 20.52 9.17
CA THR A 73 3.89 20.88 9.93
C THR A 73 4.13 21.06 11.43
N GLY A 74 5.23 20.52 11.97
CA GLY A 74 5.47 20.44 13.41
C GLY A 74 4.48 19.52 14.16
N ALA A 75 3.68 18.73 13.44
CA ALA A 75 2.76 17.78 14.05
C ALA A 75 3.53 16.62 14.68
N PRO A 76 3.04 16.02 15.77
CA PRO A 76 3.70 14.89 16.43
C PRO A 76 3.45 13.55 15.72
N ALA A 77 2.44 13.48 14.84
CA ALA A 77 2.05 12.26 14.14
C ALA A 77 1.32 12.58 12.82
N VAL A 78 1.00 11.54 12.05
CA VAL A 78 0.21 11.62 10.82
C VAL A 78 -0.98 10.66 10.87
N ASN A 79 -2.01 10.95 10.07
CA ASN A 79 -3.03 9.97 9.70
C ASN A 79 -2.75 9.47 8.28
N LEU A 80 -2.82 8.15 8.08
CA LEU A 80 -2.69 7.52 6.79
C LEU A 80 -4.08 7.15 6.25
N VAL A 81 -4.35 7.48 4.99
CA VAL A 81 -5.56 7.05 4.27
C VAL A 81 -5.11 6.33 3.01
N GLY A 82 -5.49 5.07 2.89
CA GLY A 82 -5.06 4.19 1.81
C GLY A 82 -6.20 3.66 0.96
N TYR A 83 -5.84 3.25 -0.26
CA TYR A 83 -6.68 2.41 -1.10
C TYR A 83 -5.91 1.19 -1.61
N SER A 84 -6.57 0.03 -1.67
CA SER A 84 -5.97 -1.21 -2.18
C SER A 84 -4.61 -1.50 -1.51
N GLN A 85 -3.53 -1.66 -2.27
CA GLN A 85 -2.15 -1.76 -1.77
C GLN A 85 -1.81 -0.71 -0.71
N GLY A 86 -2.18 0.54 -0.96
CA GLY A 86 -1.91 1.68 -0.11
C GLY A 86 -2.69 1.68 1.20
N SER A 87 -3.71 0.82 1.32
CA SER A 87 -4.41 0.55 2.59
C SER A 87 -3.99 -0.74 3.27
N GLY A 88 -3.15 -1.57 2.66
CA GLY A 88 -2.75 -2.85 3.21
C GLY A 88 -1.24 -3.00 3.36
N PRO A 89 -0.58 -3.80 2.52
CA PRO A 89 0.80 -4.20 2.74
C PRO A 89 1.78 -3.03 2.81
N LEU A 90 1.57 -1.94 2.07
CA LEU A 90 2.47 -0.78 2.09
C LEU A 90 2.49 -0.09 3.47
N PRO A 91 1.37 0.44 3.99
CA PRO A 91 1.39 1.08 5.31
C PRO A 91 1.66 0.10 6.45
N HIS A 92 1.24 -1.17 6.35
CA HIS A 92 1.58 -2.17 7.37
C HIS A 92 3.09 -2.43 7.46
N HIS A 93 3.79 -2.52 6.32
CA HIS A 93 5.26 -2.65 6.33
C HIS A 93 5.94 -1.42 6.93
N TYR A 94 5.49 -0.21 6.58
CA TYR A 94 6.03 1.01 7.18
C TYR A 94 5.83 1.05 8.70
N ILE A 95 4.62 0.79 9.16
CA ILE A 95 4.26 0.84 10.58
C ILE A 95 5.04 -0.21 11.38
N ARG A 96 5.19 -1.43 10.85
CA ARG A 96 5.83 -2.55 11.54
C ARG A 96 7.36 -2.53 11.47
N GLU A 97 7.92 -2.33 10.28
CA GLU A 97 9.35 -2.53 10.01
C GLU A 97 10.18 -1.25 10.07
N LEU A 98 9.55 -0.10 9.80
CA LEU A 98 10.24 1.19 9.69
C LEU A 98 9.95 2.11 10.89
N GLY A 99 9.32 1.58 11.94
CA GLY A 99 9.05 2.34 13.16
C GLY A 99 7.91 3.36 13.03
N GLY A 100 7.07 3.24 12.00
CA GLY A 100 5.90 4.09 11.81
C GLY A 100 4.88 3.99 12.94
N ASP A 101 4.90 2.92 13.75
CA ASP A 101 4.08 2.77 14.96
C ASP A 101 4.29 3.90 16.00
N ARG A 102 5.39 4.64 15.93
CA ARG A 102 5.66 5.79 16.81
C ARG A 102 5.01 7.10 16.36
N VAL A 103 4.69 7.23 15.07
CA VAL A 103 4.32 8.52 14.45
C VAL A 103 3.06 8.42 13.59
N VAL A 104 2.42 7.25 13.52
CA VAL A 104 1.12 7.07 12.88
C VAL A 104 0.04 6.97 13.96
N GLU A 105 -0.87 7.92 13.97
CA GLU A 105 -2.02 7.93 14.88
C GLU A 105 -3.10 6.96 14.39
N GLN A 106 -3.34 6.94 13.08
CA GLN A 106 -4.42 6.15 12.48
C GLN A 106 -4.11 5.74 11.04
N LEU A 107 -4.43 4.49 10.72
CA LEU A 107 -4.53 3.97 9.36
C LEU A 107 -6.01 3.75 9.00
N ILE A 108 -6.48 4.43 7.96
CA ILE A 108 -7.81 4.29 7.38
C ILE A 108 -7.66 3.67 5.99
N GLY A 109 -8.33 2.55 5.74
CA GLY A 109 -8.23 1.81 4.48
C GLY A 109 -9.56 1.60 3.78
N THR A 110 -9.53 1.60 2.45
CA THR A 110 -10.66 1.22 1.58
C THR A 110 -10.22 0.15 0.59
N GLY A 111 -10.98 -0.94 0.47
CA GLY A 111 -10.57 -2.08 -0.38
C GLY A 111 -9.25 -2.70 0.05
N ALA A 112 -9.02 -2.81 1.36
CA ALA A 112 -7.72 -3.17 1.91
C ALA A 112 -7.35 -4.63 1.64
N SER A 113 -6.15 -4.85 1.11
CA SER A 113 -5.60 -6.17 0.81
C SER A 113 -4.67 -6.67 1.94
N ASN A 114 -5.09 -6.54 3.20
CA ASN A 114 -4.25 -6.79 4.38
C ASN A 114 -3.66 -8.21 4.43
N HIS A 115 -4.42 -9.21 3.99
CA HIS A 115 -4.00 -10.61 3.88
C HIS A 115 -3.83 -11.06 2.42
N GLY A 116 -3.91 -10.10 1.50
CA GLY A 116 -3.91 -10.32 0.05
C GLY A 116 -5.17 -11.01 -0.48
N PRO A 117 -5.52 -10.81 -1.76
CA PRO A 117 -6.46 -11.70 -2.43
C PRO A 117 -5.92 -13.14 -2.55
N ARG A 118 -6.82 -14.09 -2.32
CA ARG A 118 -6.80 -15.43 -2.92
C ARG A 118 -7.56 -15.48 -4.25
N ALA A 119 -8.21 -14.37 -4.62
CA ALA A 119 -9.02 -14.21 -5.83
C ALA A 119 -8.33 -14.75 -7.10
N HIS A 120 -9.15 -15.26 -8.03
CA HIS A 120 -8.71 -15.75 -9.34
C HIS A 120 -7.70 -16.92 -9.32
N SER A 121 -7.67 -17.71 -8.25
CA SER A 121 -6.89 -18.96 -8.11
C SER A 121 -5.36 -18.80 -8.14
N ALA A 122 -4.83 -17.57 -8.16
CA ALA A 122 -3.38 -17.37 -8.25
C ALA A 122 -2.67 -17.90 -7.00
N ALA A 123 -3.20 -17.58 -5.80
CA ALA A 123 -2.70 -18.13 -4.54
C ALA A 123 -2.79 -19.66 -4.53
N ASP A 124 -3.96 -20.22 -4.84
CA ASP A 124 -4.17 -21.68 -4.84
C ASP A 124 -3.23 -22.41 -5.81
N ARG A 125 -2.98 -21.84 -7.00
CA ARG A 125 -2.02 -22.39 -7.97
C ARG A 125 -0.60 -22.34 -7.44
N PHE A 126 -0.21 -21.26 -6.75
CA PHE A 126 1.11 -21.15 -6.15
C PHE A 126 1.29 -22.08 -4.95
N ASP A 127 0.23 -22.38 -4.20
CA ASP A 127 0.26 -23.36 -3.11
C ASP A 127 0.51 -24.78 -3.65
N VAL A 128 -0.08 -25.13 -4.80
CA VAL A 128 0.15 -26.44 -5.47
C VAL A 128 1.47 -26.48 -6.23
N HIS A 129 1.90 -25.35 -6.80
CA HIS A 129 3.08 -25.22 -7.66
C HIS A 129 3.95 -24.01 -7.28
N PRO A 130 4.74 -24.10 -6.19
CA PRO A 130 5.56 -23.00 -5.70
C PRO A 130 6.57 -22.46 -6.73
N GLU A 131 7.02 -23.29 -7.66
CA GLU A 131 7.91 -22.92 -8.76
C GLU A 131 7.28 -21.88 -9.72
N MET A 132 5.96 -21.91 -9.91
CA MET A 132 5.26 -20.92 -10.72
C MET A 132 5.30 -19.54 -10.08
N ARG A 133 5.28 -19.48 -8.74
CA ARG A 133 5.39 -18.24 -7.98
C ARG A 133 6.74 -17.56 -8.21
N HIS A 134 7.82 -18.34 -8.17
CA HIS A 134 9.17 -17.85 -8.48
C HIS A 134 9.29 -17.34 -9.92
N GLY A 135 8.73 -18.08 -10.89
CA GLY A 135 8.67 -17.66 -12.28
C GLY A 135 7.89 -16.35 -12.46
N TYR A 136 6.74 -16.22 -11.80
CA TYR A 136 5.91 -15.02 -11.81
C TYR A 136 6.67 -13.81 -11.25
N SER A 137 7.27 -13.93 -10.06
CA SER A 137 8.08 -12.87 -9.45
C SER A 137 9.28 -12.46 -10.29
N ARG A 138 10.00 -13.43 -10.88
CA ARG A 138 11.12 -13.15 -11.79
C ARG A 138 10.65 -12.36 -13.00
N ASN A 139 9.51 -12.71 -13.59
CA ASN A 139 8.98 -12.00 -14.75
C ASN A 139 8.47 -10.61 -14.38
N ALA A 140 7.76 -10.47 -13.26
CA ALA A 140 7.31 -9.19 -12.73
C ALA A 140 8.49 -8.25 -12.44
N GLY A 141 9.61 -8.78 -11.95
CA GLY A 141 10.84 -8.02 -11.71
C GLY A 141 11.43 -7.36 -12.97
N LYS A 142 11.22 -7.94 -14.17
CA LYS A 142 11.73 -7.36 -15.43
C LYS A 142 11.09 -6.02 -15.79
N THR A 143 9.87 -5.79 -15.32
CA THR A 143 9.07 -4.58 -15.61
C THR A 143 8.78 -3.77 -14.35
N ASN A 144 9.55 -3.96 -13.27
CA ASN A 144 9.30 -3.35 -11.97
C ASN A 144 7.84 -3.52 -11.49
N ALA A 145 7.35 -4.75 -11.50
CA ALA A 145 5.95 -5.07 -11.22
C ALA A 145 5.76 -6.03 -10.02
N LEU A 146 6.75 -6.08 -9.12
CA LEU A 146 6.79 -7.02 -8.00
C LEU A 146 5.59 -6.89 -7.04
N ALA A 147 4.96 -5.71 -6.97
CA ALA A 147 3.78 -5.51 -6.14
C ALA A 147 2.62 -6.45 -6.48
N TRP A 148 2.50 -6.92 -7.72
CA TRP A 148 1.43 -7.85 -8.10
C TRP A 148 1.56 -9.17 -7.36
N GLU A 149 2.77 -9.72 -7.27
CA GLU A 149 2.99 -10.97 -6.54
C GLU A 149 2.92 -10.75 -5.03
N GLN A 150 3.54 -9.66 -4.56
CA GLN A 150 3.64 -9.37 -3.13
C GLN A 150 2.28 -9.14 -2.48
N GLN A 151 1.25 -8.79 -3.25
CA GLN A 151 -0.12 -8.67 -2.76
C GLN A 151 -0.90 -9.98 -2.74
N ILE A 152 -0.43 -11.06 -3.38
CA ILE A 152 -1.14 -12.34 -3.41
C ILE A 152 -0.93 -13.07 -2.08
N SER A 153 -2.00 -13.63 -1.50
CA SER A 153 -1.90 -14.40 -0.26
C SER A 153 -0.81 -15.46 -0.32
N GLY A 154 -0.10 -15.66 0.79
CA GLY A 154 1.06 -16.55 0.84
C GLY A 154 2.36 -15.91 0.34
N SER A 155 2.34 -14.64 -0.05
CA SER A 155 3.57 -13.91 -0.36
C SER A 155 4.52 -13.80 0.81
N MET A 156 5.83 -13.78 0.51
CA MET A 156 6.84 -13.56 1.55
C MET A 156 6.54 -12.28 2.34
N LEU A 157 6.21 -11.19 1.64
CA LEU A 157 5.84 -9.94 2.28
C LEU A 157 4.61 -10.08 3.18
N LEU A 158 3.51 -10.65 2.68
CA LEU A 158 2.30 -10.79 3.49
C LEU A 158 2.50 -11.75 4.65
N ASN A 159 3.16 -12.87 4.43
CA ASN A 159 3.51 -13.81 5.50
C ASN A 159 4.30 -13.10 6.60
N GLU A 160 5.32 -12.32 6.25
CA GLU A 160 6.08 -11.53 7.22
C GLU A 160 5.18 -10.56 8.00
N LEU A 161 4.32 -9.80 7.32
CA LEU A 161 3.42 -8.83 7.94
C LEU A 161 2.34 -9.48 8.82
N THR A 162 1.96 -10.72 8.52
CA THR A 162 0.94 -11.49 9.26
C THR A 162 1.54 -12.44 10.31
N ILE A 163 2.86 -12.45 10.50
CA ILE A 163 3.46 -13.12 11.68
C ILE A 163 3.09 -12.31 12.92
N GLY A 164 2.24 -12.92 13.75
CA GLY A 164 1.64 -12.27 14.92
C GLY A 164 0.52 -11.32 14.50
N ASP A 165 0.26 -10.31 15.33
CA ASP A 165 -0.75 -9.31 15.02
C ASP A 165 -0.25 -8.36 13.92
N ILE A 166 -1.04 -8.22 12.86
CA ILE A 166 -0.78 -7.25 11.77
C ILE A 166 -0.93 -5.79 12.25
N THR A 167 -1.61 -5.58 13.38
CA THR A 167 -1.77 -4.29 14.03
C THR A 167 -0.67 -4.05 15.06
N ARG A 168 -0.27 -2.78 15.21
CA ARG A 168 0.66 -2.34 16.23
C ARG A 168 -0.03 -1.56 17.35
N PRO A 169 0.30 -1.79 18.64
CA PRO A 169 -0.20 -0.98 19.74
C PRO A 169 0.04 0.52 19.51
N GLY A 170 -0.91 1.36 19.92
CA GLY A 170 -0.83 2.81 19.75
C GLY A 170 -1.37 3.34 18.42
N VAL A 171 -1.56 2.48 17.41
CA VAL A 171 -2.14 2.88 16.12
C VAL A 171 -3.61 2.47 16.04
N ARG A 172 -4.49 3.39 15.63
CA ARG A 172 -5.89 3.05 15.32
C ARG A 172 -6.02 2.53 13.88
N TYR A 173 -6.84 1.50 13.68
CA TYR A 173 -7.09 0.93 12.35
C TYR A 173 -8.58 1.01 12.03
N THR A 174 -8.92 1.47 10.82
CA THR A 174 -10.30 1.52 10.33
C THR A 174 -10.34 1.06 8.88
N PHE A 175 -11.09 0.01 8.59
CA PHE A 175 -11.20 -0.54 7.24
C PHE A 175 -12.64 -0.52 6.75
N LEU A 176 -12.84 0.00 5.55
CA LEU A 176 -14.12 0.04 4.85
C LEU A 176 -14.04 -0.95 3.68
N GLY A 177 -14.76 -2.07 3.83
CA GLY A 177 -14.92 -3.10 2.80
C GLY A 177 -16.29 -3.04 2.12
N THR A 178 -16.40 -3.64 0.95
CA THR A 178 -17.67 -3.83 0.24
C THR A 178 -17.79 -5.27 -0.23
N ARG A 179 -18.98 -5.86 -0.07
CA ARG A 179 -19.33 -7.19 -0.62
C ARG A 179 -19.32 -7.25 -2.16
N HIS A 180 -19.11 -6.11 -2.81
CA HIS A 180 -19.06 -5.98 -4.27
C HIS A 180 -17.63 -5.80 -4.78
N ASP A 181 -16.61 -5.93 -3.91
CA ASP A 181 -15.21 -5.93 -4.34
C ASP A 181 -14.96 -7.16 -5.22
N ASN A 182 -14.26 -6.97 -6.34
CA ASN A 182 -13.91 -8.05 -7.26
C ASN A 182 -12.40 -8.25 -7.38
N ALA A 183 -11.60 -7.47 -6.66
CA ALA A 183 -10.15 -7.50 -6.67
C ALA A 183 -9.58 -8.16 -5.42
N VAL A 184 -10.17 -7.90 -4.25
CA VAL A 184 -9.77 -8.48 -2.96
C VAL A 184 -10.82 -9.46 -2.47
N LEU A 185 -10.57 -10.75 -2.72
CA LEU A 185 -11.42 -11.87 -2.29
C LEU A 185 -10.60 -12.95 -1.55
N PRO A 186 -11.13 -13.57 -0.48
CA PRO A 186 -12.35 -13.16 0.25
C PRO A 186 -12.18 -11.78 0.92
N HIS A 187 -13.31 -11.13 1.25
CA HIS A 187 -13.33 -9.80 1.88
C HIS A 187 -12.91 -9.81 3.34
#